data_AF-A0A3E3I5P0-F1
#
_entry.id   AF-A0A3E3I5P0-F1
#
_cell.length_a   1.000
_cell.length_b   1.000
_cell.length_c   1.000
_cell.angle_alpha   90.00
_cell.angle_beta   90.00
_cell.angle_gamma   90.00
#
_symmetry.space_group_name_H-M   'P 1'
#
loop_
_entity.id
_entity.type
_entity.pdbx_description
1 polymer ?
#
loop_
_entity_poly.entity_id
_entity_poly.type
_entity_poly.pdbx_seq_one_letter_code
_entity_poly.pdbx_strand_id
1 'polypeptide(L)'
;MRIKAICIICGLFCFLSGCIALPGQEPFGEKTYSGEKAQAIYEDISSSMYQIDFGDWKGYSVSSDFNSIVDVYKTEEYTLAYYEISGKDYSVWYDGRLYYYTDDKLFYRDMEWEKLETENFAKEKWNLARQLLELEDVKLTCKYIPMASDHKNLLKAEYPAAQIDGQQITFAELLFYLDENGEFNKVTMHCTKEGENYISISFFPYEGSTDLQAERKLWSFGHDLGLTEESVPALSQQEENREWSRKMIDSMDFEVLVERAEYAEDLTFPDLPTLLSEMAKEREAAF
;
A
#
# COMPACT_ATOMS: atom_id res chain seq x y z
N MET A 1 16.43 3.54 -55.12
CA MET A 1 16.95 2.18 -55.39
C MET A 1 17.36 1.60 -54.05
N ARG A 2 16.61 0.62 -53.50
CA ARG A 2 16.98 -0.82 -53.41
C ARG A 2 18.17 -1.06 -52.45
N ILE A 3 18.22 -2.01 -51.52
CA ILE A 3 17.38 -3.18 -51.14
C ILE A 3 17.87 -3.64 -49.73
N LYS A 4 16.91 -4.21 -48.99
CA LYS A 4 16.91 -5.15 -47.84
C LYS A 4 18.20 -5.89 -47.41
N ALA A 5 18.28 -6.13 -46.10
CA ALA A 5 18.53 -7.43 -45.43
C ALA A 5 17.99 -7.32 -43.98
N ILE A 6 16.82 -7.84 -43.59
CA ILE A 6 16.50 -9.23 -43.15
C ILE A 6 17.69 -10.02 -42.62
N CYS A 7 17.70 -10.27 -41.31
CA CYS A 7 18.08 -11.55 -40.72
C CYS A 7 17.17 -11.84 -39.52
N ILE A 8 16.33 -12.87 -39.72
CA ILE A 8 15.56 -13.62 -38.74
C ILE A 8 16.43 -14.80 -38.30
N ILE A 9 16.58 -15.03 -36.99
CA ILE A 9 16.76 -16.34 -36.33
C ILE A 9 16.14 -16.16 -34.93
N CYS A 10 14.88 -16.50 -34.65
CA CYS A 10 14.29 -17.84 -34.43
C CYS A 10 15.09 -18.73 -33.47
N GLY A 11 14.66 -18.82 -32.20
CA GLY A 11 14.97 -20.00 -31.38
C GLY A 11 14.98 -19.81 -29.86
N LEU A 12 13.81 -19.62 -29.23
CA LEU A 12 13.36 -20.45 -28.10
C LEU A 12 11.86 -20.21 -27.81
N PHE A 13 11.02 -20.48 -28.82
CA PHE A 13 9.68 -20.98 -28.56
C PHE A 13 9.84 -22.42 -28.08
N CYS A 14 9.76 -22.66 -26.77
CA CYS A 14 9.42 -23.94 -26.14
C CYS A 14 9.55 -23.82 -24.60
N PHE A 15 8.67 -23.04 -23.94
CA PHE A 15 8.23 -23.28 -22.53
C PHE A 15 6.86 -22.64 -22.18
N LEU A 16 6.10 -22.11 -23.15
CA LEU A 16 4.72 -21.63 -22.95
C LEU A 16 3.68 -22.69 -23.37
N SER A 17 3.84 -23.91 -22.87
CA SER A 17 2.81 -24.95 -22.93
C SER A 17 2.52 -25.44 -21.51
N GLY A 18 1.76 -24.63 -20.80
CA GLY A 18 1.19 -24.89 -19.46
C GLY A 18 0.70 -23.55 -18.92
N CYS A 19 -0.58 -23.27 -18.70
CA CYS A 19 -1.77 -24.11 -18.64
C CYS A 19 -2.85 -23.51 -19.57
N ILE A 20 -3.42 -24.31 -20.46
CA ILE A 20 -4.69 -23.95 -21.08
C ILE A 20 -5.74 -24.10 -19.98
N ALA A 21 -6.26 -22.97 -19.50
CA ALA A 21 -7.43 -22.95 -18.63
C ALA A 21 -8.55 -23.80 -19.25
N LEU A 22 -8.99 -24.84 -18.53
CA LEU A 22 -10.22 -25.55 -18.89
C LEU A 22 -11.38 -24.54 -18.85
N PRO A 23 -12.44 -24.71 -19.66
CA PRO A 23 -13.62 -23.85 -19.57
C PRO A 23 -14.14 -23.81 -18.13
N GLY A 24 -14.08 -22.63 -17.49
CA GLY A 24 -14.43 -22.44 -16.08
C GLY A 24 -13.28 -22.49 -15.07
N GLN A 25 -12.02 -22.58 -15.51
CA GLN A 25 -10.84 -22.43 -14.66
C GLN A 25 -10.05 -21.17 -15.03
N GLU A 26 -9.51 -20.48 -14.04
CA GLU A 26 -8.64 -19.33 -14.25
C GLU A 26 -7.19 -19.79 -14.55
N PRO A 27 -6.37 -18.95 -15.23
CA PRO A 27 -5.10 -19.37 -15.84
C PRO A 27 -4.06 -19.94 -14.86
N PHE A 28 -4.16 -19.63 -13.56
CA PHE A 28 -3.21 -20.04 -12.52
C PHE A 28 -3.88 -20.94 -11.46
N GLY A 29 -4.99 -21.59 -11.83
CA GLY A 29 -5.71 -22.50 -10.95
C GLY A 29 -6.59 -21.79 -9.92
N GLU A 30 -6.82 -20.49 -10.08
CA GLU A 30 -7.75 -19.75 -9.24
C GLU A 30 -9.18 -20.28 -9.44
N LYS A 31 -9.96 -20.19 -8.36
CA LYS A 31 -11.37 -20.60 -8.38
C LYS A 31 -12.22 -19.45 -7.89
N THR A 32 -13.09 -18.94 -8.76
CA THR A 32 -14.13 -18.00 -8.35
C THR A 32 -15.27 -18.78 -7.68
N TYR A 33 -15.63 -18.39 -6.47
CA TYR A 33 -16.75 -18.95 -5.72
C TYR A 33 -18.10 -18.42 -6.23
N SER A 34 -19.20 -19.08 -5.84
CA SER A 34 -20.55 -18.62 -6.19
C SER A 34 -20.87 -17.27 -5.54
N GLY A 35 -21.78 -16.52 -6.17
CA GLY A 35 -22.30 -15.27 -5.62
C GLY A 35 -22.92 -15.43 -4.23
N GLU A 36 -23.68 -16.51 -3.99
CA GLU A 36 -24.24 -16.83 -2.67
C GLU A 36 -23.17 -17.01 -1.60
N LYS A 37 -22.05 -17.66 -1.93
CA LYS A 37 -20.93 -17.82 -0.99
C LYS A 37 -20.24 -16.49 -0.74
N ALA A 38 -20.02 -15.69 -1.78
CA ALA A 38 -19.43 -14.35 -1.63
C ALA A 38 -20.31 -13.45 -0.74
N GLN A 39 -21.63 -13.50 -0.93
CA GLN A 39 -22.61 -12.77 -0.12
C GLN A 39 -22.57 -13.19 1.35
N ALA A 40 -22.61 -14.49 1.64
CA ALA A 40 -22.58 -14.98 3.02
C ALA A 40 -21.30 -14.56 3.77
N ILE A 41 -20.15 -14.63 3.10
CA ILE A 41 -18.87 -14.17 3.67
C ILE A 41 -18.91 -12.65 3.87
N TYR A 42 -19.42 -11.90 2.90
CA TYR A 42 -19.52 -10.45 2.99
C TYR A 42 -20.39 -10.00 4.17
N GLU A 43 -21.54 -10.64 4.40
CA GLU A 43 -22.44 -10.33 5.52
C GLU A 43 -21.80 -10.60 6.89
N ASP A 44 -21.06 -11.71 7.01
CA ASP A 44 -20.32 -12.08 8.23
C ASP A 44 -19.18 -11.09 8.54
N ILE A 45 -18.39 -10.75 7.51
CA ILE A 45 -17.32 -9.75 7.62
C ILE A 45 -17.89 -8.37 7.95
N SER A 46 -18.96 -7.95 7.26
CA SER A 46 -19.60 -6.66 7.49
C SER A 46 -20.06 -6.55 8.94
N SER A 47 -20.72 -7.60 9.45
CA SER A 47 -21.16 -7.69 10.85
C SER A 47 -19.99 -7.58 11.83
N SER A 48 -18.86 -8.22 11.52
CA SER A 48 -17.64 -8.16 12.32
C SER A 48 -17.02 -6.76 12.30
N MET A 49 -16.94 -6.12 11.13
CA MET A 49 -16.38 -4.76 10.98
C MET A 49 -17.19 -3.70 11.73
N TYR A 50 -18.51 -3.83 11.83
CA TYR A 50 -19.32 -2.92 12.65
C TYR A 50 -18.97 -2.94 14.14
N GLN A 51 -18.36 -4.03 14.62
CA GLN A 51 -17.95 -4.18 16.03
C GLN A 51 -16.54 -3.67 16.30
N ILE A 52 -15.77 -3.33 15.27
CA ILE A 52 -14.39 -2.86 15.38
C ILE A 52 -14.37 -1.33 15.42
N ASP A 53 -13.90 -0.76 16.52
CA ASP A 53 -13.61 0.66 16.59
C ASP A 53 -12.23 0.95 15.99
N PHE A 54 -12.02 2.19 15.53
CA PHE A 54 -10.74 2.56 14.91
C PHE A 54 -9.54 2.30 15.85
N GLY A 55 -9.72 2.53 17.16
CA GLY A 55 -8.67 2.32 18.17
C GLY A 55 -8.34 0.86 18.44
N ASP A 56 -9.13 -0.09 17.93
CA ASP A 56 -8.84 -1.52 18.06
C ASP A 56 -7.82 -1.98 17.01
N TRP A 57 -7.63 -1.22 15.93
CA TRP A 57 -6.62 -1.50 14.93
C TRP A 57 -5.21 -1.32 15.51
N LYS A 58 -4.36 -2.30 15.28
CA LYS A 58 -2.94 -2.30 15.68
C LYS A 58 -2.04 -1.63 14.66
N GLY A 59 -2.61 -1.21 13.52
CA GLY A 59 -1.90 -0.39 12.57
C GLY A 59 -2.71 -0.09 11.31
N TYR A 60 -2.16 0.81 10.49
CA TYR A 60 -2.64 1.12 9.16
C TYR A 60 -1.48 1.43 8.20
N SER A 61 -1.73 1.26 6.91
CA SER A 61 -0.88 1.82 5.86
C SER A 61 -1.69 2.58 4.83
N VAL A 62 -1.16 3.70 4.32
CA VAL A 62 -1.76 4.53 3.27
C VAL A 62 -0.76 4.60 2.14
N SER A 63 -1.22 4.47 0.91
CA SER A 63 -0.41 4.64 -0.30
C SER A 63 -1.20 5.36 -1.39
N SER A 64 -0.53 6.24 -2.11
CA SER A 64 -1.04 6.91 -3.30
C SER A 64 0.12 7.23 -4.22
N ASP A 65 -0.06 6.99 -5.51
CA ASP A 65 0.92 7.28 -6.53
C ASP A 65 0.28 8.03 -7.72
N PHE A 66 0.92 9.12 -8.14
CA PHE A 66 0.69 9.82 -9.40
C PHE A 66 1.75 10.91 -9.58
N ASN A 67 2.76 10.66 -10.43
CA ASN A 67 4.00 11.47 -10.58
C ASN A 67 4.86 11.61 -9.31
N SER A 68 4.23 11.72 -8.14
CA SER A 68 4.78 11.58 -6.80
C SER A 68 4.23 10.33 -6.13
N ILE A 69 4.88 9.89 -5.05
CA ILE A 69 4.47 8.74 -4.23
C ILE A 69 4.37 9.19 -2.79
N VAL A 70 3.27 8.86 -2.12
CA VAL A 70 3.15 9.01 -0.67
C VAL A 70 2.77 7.68 -0.06
N ASP A 71 3.57 7.26 0.93
CA ASP A 71 3.33 6.06 1.70
C ASP A 71 3.43 6.35 3.19
N VAL A 72 2.44 5.95 3.97
CA VAL A 72 2.42 6.10 5.43
C VAL A 72 2.21 4.72 6.03
N TYR A 73 3.01 4.35 7.01
CA TYR A 73 2.92 3.09 7.73
C TYR A 73 2.92 3.38 9.22
N LYS A 74 1.80 3.11 9.89
CA LYS A 74 1.72 3.10 11.34
C LYS A 74 1.43 1.67 11.75
N THR A 75 2.49 0.89 11.96
CA THR A 75 2.39 -0.50 12.43
C THR A 75 3.14 -0.66 13.75
N GLU A 76 2.92 -1.77 14.47
CA GLU A 76 3.66 -2.02 15.71
C GLU A 76 5.16 -2.23 15.46
N GLU A 77 5.53 -2.83 14.32
CA GLU A 77 6.93 -3.07 13.98
C GLU A 77 7.63 -1.82 13.42
N TYR A 78 6.97 -1.10 12.51
CA TYR A 78 7.52 0.11 11.91
C TYR A 78 6.49 1.24 11.85
N THR A 79 6.91 2.41 12.35
CA THR A 79 6.22 3.68 12.10
C THR A 79 7.08 4.52 11.15
N LEU A 80 6.55 4.80 9.96
CA LEU A 80 7.26 5.44 8.86
C LEU A 80 6.30 6.32 8.06
N ALA A 81 6.75 7.48 7.60
CA ALA A 81 6.09 8.19 6.51
C ALA A 81 7.10 8.49 5.41
N TYR A 82 6.69 8.34 4.16
CA TYR A 82 7.51 8.48 2.98
C TYR A 82 6.78 9.34 1.96
N TYR A 83 7.48 10.30 1.39
CA TYR A 83 6.95 11.14 0.31
C TYR A 83 8.05 11.36 -0.72
N GLU A 84 7.80 11.02 -1.98
CA GLU A 84 8.73 11.18 -3.09
C GLU A 84 8.08 12.06 -4.16
N ILE A 85 8.69 13.22 -4.43
CA ILE A 85 8.33 14.06 -5.58
C ILE A 85 9.00 13.51 -6.84
N SER A 86 10.25 13.08 -6.69
CA SER A 86 11.03 12.39 -7.72
C SER A 86 12.09 11.53 -7.02
N GLY A 87 12.67 10.56 -7.71
CA GLY A 87 13.66 9.65 -7.11
C GLY A 87 14.94 10.29 -6.53
N LYS A 88 15.08 11.62 -6.59
CA LYS A 88 16.15 12.39 -5.95
C LYS A 88 15.65 13.44 -4.94
N ASP A 89 14.35 13.51 -4.75
CA ASP A 89 13.66 14.54 -3.97
C ASP A 89 12.55 13.84 -3.17
N TYR A 90 12.91 13.45 -1.94
CA TYR A 90 12.01 12.68 -1.07
C TYR A 90 12.22 12.97 0.41
N SER A 91 11.16 12.78 1.18
CA SER A 91 11.11 12.91 2.63
C SER A 91 10.84 11.57 3.30
N VAL A 92 11.49 11.32 4.43
CA VAL A 92 11.29 10.13 5.27
C VAL A 92 11.12 10.56 6.71
N TRP A 93 9.96 10.29 7.31
CA TRP A 93 9.81 10.34 8.76
C TRP A 93 10.12 8.98 9.36
N TYR A 94 11.09 8.90 10.26
CA TYR A 94 11.41 7.69 11.00
C TYR A 94 12.01 8.03 12.36
N ASP A 95 11.61 7.28 13.39
CA ASP A 95 12.15 7.34 14.75
C ASP A 95 12.28 8.78 15.32
N GLY A 96 11.16 9.53 15.28
CA GLY A 96 11.07 10.88 15.86
C GLY A 96 11.68 11.99 15.01
N ARG A 97 12.11 11.70 13.78
CA ARG A 97 12.77 12.67 12.89
C ARG A 97 12.18 12.63 11.50
N LEU A 98 12.02 13.82 10.91
CA LEU A 98 11.77 13.98 9.49
C LEU A 98 13.08 14.30 8.79
N TYR A 99 13.43 13.49 7.80
CA TYR A 99 14.53 13.70 6.89
C TYR A 99 14.00 14.16 5.54
N TYR A 100 14.76 15.00 4.86
CA TYR A 100 14.50 15.41 3.49
C TYR A 100 15.78 15.35 2.68
N TYR A 101 15.78 14.55 1.63
CA TYR A 101 16.91 14.36 0.74
C TYR A 101 16.62 15.00 -0.62
N THR A 102 17.45 15.96 -1.00
CA THR A 102 17.39 16.62 -2.32
C THR A 102 18.77 17.06 -2.78
N ASP A 103 19.06 16.92 -4.08
CA ASP A 103 20.31 17.41 -4.71
C ASP A 103 21.59 17.03 -3.92
N ASP A 104 21.68 15.77 -3.49
CA ASP A 104 22.78 15.23 -2.67
C ASP A 104 22.99 15.95 -1.31
N LYS A 105 21.95 16.61 -0.83
CA LYS A 105 21.88 17.22 0.51
C LYS A 105 20.80 16.55 1.33
N LEU A 106 21.10 16.41 2.61
CA LEU A 106 20.19 15.87 3.59
C LEU A 106 19.84 16.98 4.59
N PHE A 107 18.55 17.15 4.84
CA PHE A 107 18.02 18.01 5.87
C PHE A 107 17.32 17.15 6.93
N TYR A 108 17.23 17.65 8.15
CA TYR A 108 16.43 16.99 9.18
C TYR A 108 15.72 17.98 10.11
N ARG A 109 14.66 17.48 10.75
CA ARG A 109 13.96 18.12 11.87
C ARG A 109 13.44 17.07 12.83
N ASP A 110 13.67 17.27 14.13
CA ASP A 110 12.99 16.49 15.16
C ASP A 110 11.47 16.78 15.11
N MET A 111 10.69 15.73 14.94
CA MET A 111 9.25 15.83 14.72
C MET A 111 8.54 14.62 15.30
N GLU A 112 7.64 14.85 16.25
CA GLU A 112 6.73 13.81 16.73
C GLU A 112 5.78 13.33 15.63
N TRP A 113 5.40 12.05 15.67
CA TRP A 113 4.52 11.42 14.67
C TRP A 113 3.19 12.16 14.52
N GLU A 114 2.63 12.63 15.63
CA GLU A 114 1.32 13.27 15.68
C GLU A 114 1.28 14.57 14.87
N LYS A 115 2.43 15.22 14.64
CA LYS A 115 2.52 16.43 13.80
C LYS A 115 2.28 16.15 12.31
N LEU A 116 2.32 14.88 11.88
CA LEU A 116 2.02 14.51 10.50
C LEU A 116 0.51 14.40 10.25
N GLU A 117 -0.31 14.43 11.32
CA GLU A 117 -1.79 14.39 11.27
C GLU A 117 -2.40 13.19 10.51
N THR A 118 -1.62 12.13 10.27
CA THR A 118 -2.05 10.98 9.46
C THR A 118 -3.11 10.11 10.13
N GLU A 119 -3.21 10.13 11.45
CA GLU A 119 -4.18 9.32 12.20
C GLU A 119 -5.63 9.79 11.98
N ASN A 120 -5.85 11.12 11.96
CA ASN A 120 -7.17 11.68 11.65
C ASN A 120 -7.60 11.31 10.23
N PHE A 121 -6.67 11.34 9.28
CA PHE A 121 -6.90 10.90 7.91
C PHE A 121 -7.27 9.41 7.85
N ALA A 122 -6.49 8.54 8.50
CA ALA A 122 -6.78 7.10 8.54
C ALA A 122 -8.14 6.80 9.18
N LYS A 123 -8.50 7.53 10.24
CA LYS A 123 -9.80 7.42 10.91
C LYS A 123 -10.96 7.87 10.02
N GLU A 124 -10.80 8.95 9.26
CA GLU A 124 -11.78 9.37 8.25
C GLU A 124 -12.00 8.26 7.22
N LYS A 125 -10.92 7.69 6.70
CA LYS A 125 -11.00 6.62 5.70
C LYS A 125 -11.57 5.32 6.28
N TRP A 126 -11.35 5.02 7.55
CA TRP A 126 -12.03 3.92 8.24
C TRP A 126 -13.54 4.15 8.31
N ASN A 127 -13.99 5.37 8.64
CA ASN A 127 -15.41 5.70 8.65
C ASN A 127 -16.05 5.55 7.26
N LEU A 128 -15.35 6.00 6.22
CA LEU A 128 -15.77 5.80 4.83
C LEU A 128 -15.89 4.31 4.49
N ALA A 129 -14.90 3.49 4.87
CA ALA A 129 -14.96 2.04 4.66
C ALA A 129 -16.19 1.41 5.32
N ARG A 130 -16.55 1.83 6.53
CA ARG A 130 -17.78 1.37 7.20
C ARG A 130 -19.06 1.83 6.49
N GLN A 131 -19.11 3.08 6.04
CA GLN A 131 -20.26 3.61 5.29
C GLN A 131 -20.45 2.91 3.94
N LEU A 132 -19.38 2.48 3.28
CA LEU A 132 -19.48 1.66 2.07
C LEU A 132 -20.21 0.33 2.33
N LEU A 133 -20.01 -0.29 3.50
CA LEU A 133 -20.69 -1.53 3.86
C LEU A 133 -22.22 -1.38 3.99
N GLU A 134 -22.72 -0.16 4.17
CA GLU A 134 -24.16 0.15 4.25
C GLU A 134 -24.83 0.22 2.87
N LEU A 135 -24.05 0.25 1.77
CA LEU A 135 -24.57 0.31 0.42
C LEU A 135 -25.11 -1.05 -0.05
N GLU A 136 -26.35 -1.07 -0.57
CA GLU A 136 -27.01 -2.29 -1.04
C GLU A 136 -26.47 -2.76 -2.41
N ASP A 137 -26.12 -1.83 -3.30
CA ASP A 137 -25.72 -2.11 -4.70
C ASP A 137 -24.25 -2.54 -4.82
N VAL A 138 -23.80 -3.49 -4.01
CA VAL A 138 -22.41 -3.98 -4.01
C VAL A 138 -22.20 -5.14 -4.98
N LYS A 139 -21.10 -5.10 -5.75
CA LYS A 139 -20.67 -6.21 -6.60
C LYS A 139 -19.60 -7.03 -5.88
N LEU A 140 -19.97 -8.26 -5.49
CA LEU A 140 -19.09 -9.16 -4.77
C LEU A 140 -18.40 -10.16 -5.69
N THR A 141 -17.12 -10.39 -5.45
CA THR A 141 -16.35 -11.47 -6.06
C THR A 141 -15.49 -12.13 -4.99
N CYS A 142 -15.59 -13.46 -4.85
CA CYS A 142 -14.75 -14.21 -3.92
C CYS A 142 -13.92 -15.23 -4.70
N LYS A 143 -12.60 -15.21 -4.53
CA LYS A 143 -11.67 -16.08 -5.26
C LYS A 143 -10.76 -16.85 -4.32
N TYR A 144 -10.48 -18.10 -4.68
CA TYR A 144 -9.35 -18.85 -4.14
C TYR A 144 -8.11 -18.63 -5.03
N ILE A 145 -7.00 -18.24 -4.42
CA ILE A 145 -5.70 -17.93 -5.01
C ILE A 145 -4.68 -18.97 -4.50
N PRO A 146 -4.33 -20.00 -5.30
CA PRO A 146 -3.51 -21.12 -4.84
C PRO A 146 -2.08 -20.73 -4.44
N MET A 147 -1.54 -19.67 -5.06
CA MET A 147 -0.17 -19.21 -4.88
C MET A 147 -0.01 -18.19 -3.74
N ALA A 148 -1.10 -17.75 -3.10
CA ALA A 148 -1.00 -16.97 -1.88
C ALA A 148 -0.50 -17.88 -0.75
N SER A 149 0.45 -17.42 0.04
CA SER A 149 1.03 -18.15 1.16
C SER A 149 -0.04 -18.47 2.21
N ASP A 150 -0.62 -17.41 2.79
CA ASP A 150 -1.39 -17.53 4.04
C ASP A 150 -2.89 -17.24 3.85
N HIS A 151 -3.24 -16.32 2.96
CA HIS A 151 -4.63 -15.89 2.73
C HIS A 151 -5.07 -16.22 1.32
N LYS A 152 -5.41 -17.49 1.15
CA LYS A 152 -5.75 -18.04 -0.17
C LYS A 152 -7.12 -17.62 -0.64
N ASN A 153 -7.96 -17.04 0.20
CA ASN A 153 -9.26 -16.55 -0.22
C ASN A 153 -9.24 -15.02 -0.25
N LEU A 154 -9.69 -14.42 -1.34
CA LEU A 154 -9.85 -12.97 -1.48
C LEU A 154 -11.32 -12.68 -1.75
N LEU A 155 -11.99 -12.01 -0.80
CA LEU A 155 -13.27 -11.37 -1.06
C LEU A 155 -13.02 -9.93 -1.50
N LYS A 156 -13.65 -9.55 -2.60
CA LYS A 156 -13.67 -8.21 -3.17
C LYS A 156 -15.10 -7.69 -3.20
N ALA A 157 -15.31 -6.50 -2.65
CA ALA A 157 -16.56 -5.75 -2.72
C ALA A 157 -16.32 -4.47 -3.52
N GLU A 158 -16.87 -4.39 -4.73
CA GLU A 158 -16.82 -3.20 -5.59
C GLU A 158 -18.11 -2.38 -5.41
N TYR A 159 -17.97 -1.08 -5.17
CA TYR A 159 -19.10 -0.18 -4.97
C TYR A 159 -19.30 0.74 -6.18
N PRO A 160 -20.55 1.04 -6.56
CA PRO A 160 -20.84 2.04 -7.57
C PRO A 160 -20.44 3.43 -7.06
N ALA A 161 -20.29 4.37 -8.00
CA ALA A 161 -20.14 5.77 -7.63
C ALA A 161 -21.34 6.22 -6.79
N ALA A 162 -21.05 6.83 -5.64
CA ALA A 162 -22.05 7.18 -4.64
C ALA A 162 -21.69 8.51 -3.96
N GLN A 163 -22.69 9.18 -3.41
CA GLN A 163 -22.48 10.35 -2.57
C GLN A 163 -22.57 9.91 -1.10
N ILE A 164 -21.47 10.08 -0.37
CA ILE A 164 -21.34 9.69 1.04
C ILE A 164 -20.92 10.93 1.82
N ASP A 165 -21.69 11.30 2.85
CA ASP A 165 -21.48 12.52 3.65
C ASP A 165 -21.26 13.79 2.81
N GLY A 166 -21.99 13.91 1.70
CA GLY A 166 -21.91 15.04 0.77
C GLY A 166 -20.72 15.01 -0.17
N GLN A 167 -19.81 14.04 -0.04
CA GLN A 167 -18.66 13.84 -0.91
C GLN A 167 -18.98 12.85 -2.02
N GLN A 168 -18.61 13.19 -3.26
CA GLN A 168 -18.76 12.28 -4.40
C GLN A 168 -17.61 11.28 -4.43
N ILE A 169 -17.91 10.00 -4.21
CA ILE A 169 -16.98 8.90 -4.40
C ILE A 169 -17.16 8.38 -5.82
N THR A 170 -16.11 8.43 -6.64
CA THR A 170 -16.17 8.03 -8.06
C THR A 170 -15.80 6.57 -8.26
N PHE A 171 -15.01 6.02 -7.33
CA PHE A 171 -14.62 4.62 -7.29
C PHE A 171 -14.35 4.21 -5.84
N ALA A 172 -14.83 3.04 -5.44
CA ALA A 172 -14.43 2.42 -4.19
C ALA A 172 -14.50 0.89 -4.26
N GLU A 173 -13.55 0.22 -3.62
CA GLU A 173 -13.60 -1.22 -3.37
C GLU A 173 -12.99 -1.56 -2.00
N LEU A 174 -13.49 -2.63 -1.39
CA LEU A 174 -12.93 -3.24 -0.20
C LEU A 174 -12.40 -4.63 -0.55
N LEU A 175 -11.20 -4.94 -0.06
CA LEU A 175 -10.51 -6.21 -0.24
C LEU A 175 -10.26 -6.85 1.12
N PHE A 176 -10.67 -8.11 1.23
CA PHE A 176 -10.53 -8.93 2.43
C PHE A 176 -9.76 -10.20 2.07
N TYR A 177 -8.57 -10.32 2.64
CA TYR A 177 -7.74 -11.51 2.55
C TYR A 177 -8.12 -12.44 3.70
N LEU A 178 -8.66 -13.60 3.36
CA LEU A 178 -9.25 -14.54 4.31
C LEU A 178 -8.40 -15.81 4.41
N ASP A 179 -8.27 -16.28 5.64
CA ASP A 179 -7.66 -17.56 5.95
C ASP A 179 -8.59 -18.75 5.59
N GLU A 180 -8.25 -19.95 6.07
CA GLU A 180 -9.08 -21.15 5.86
C GLU A 180 -10.37 -21.15 6.69
N ASN A 181 -10.42 -20.38 7.78
CA ASN A 181 -11.58 -20.22 8.67
C ASN A 181 -12.53 -19.10 8.21
N GLY A 182 -12.09 -18.26 7.28
CA GLY A 182 -12.85 -17.10 6.81
C GLY A 182 -12.55 -15.82 7.59
N GLU A 183 -11.56 -15.84 8.49
CA GLU A 183 -11.12 -14.66 9.24
C GLU A 183 -10.20 -13.80 8.37
N PHE A 184 -10.34 -12.47 8.48
CA PHE A 184 -9.43 -11.54 7.83
C PHE A 184 -8.40 -10.99 8.82
N ASN A 185 -7.16 -10.88 8.39
CA ASN A 185 -6.09 -10.22 9.15
C ASN A 185 -5.71 -8.84 8.59
N LYS A 186 -6.38 -8.42 7.51
CA LYS A 186 -6.18 -7.13 6.86
C LYS A 186 -7.42 -6.77 6.05
N VAL A 187 -7.82 -5.51 6.14
CA VAL A 187 -8.81 -4.91 5.24
C VAL A 187 -8.13 -3.83 4.44
N THR A 188 -8.23 -3.88 3.12
CA THR A 188 -7.71 -2.84 2.23
C THR A 188 -8.86 -2.15 1.52
N MET A 189 -8.94 -0.82 1.64
CA MET A 189 -9.84 0.01 0.85
C MET A 189 -9.04 0.70 -0.26
N HIS A 190 -9.54 0.60 -1.48
CA HIS A 190 -9.13 1.46 -2.57
C HIS A 190 -10.25 2.44 -2.85
N CYS A 191 -9.95 3.73 -2.96
CA CYS A 191 -10.98 4.69 -3.34
C CYS A 191 -10.43 5.89 -4.12
N THR A 192 -11.29 6.48 -4.92
CA THR A 192 -11.10 7.79 -5.54
C THR A 192 -12.29 8.64 -5.18
N LYS A 193 -12.03 9.79 -4.57
CA LYS A 193 -13.01 10.83 -4.30
C LYS A 193 -12.86 11.95 -5.33
N GLU A 194 -13.96 12.61 -5.66
CA GLU A 194 -13.94 13.78 -6.55
C GLU A 194 -12.97 14.84 -6.01
N GLY A 195 -12.03 15.28 -6.85
CA GLY A 195 -10.99 16.23 -6.47
C GLY A 195 -9.82 15.65 -5.65
N GLU A 196 -9.74 14.33 -5.46
CA GLU A 196 -8.62 13.64 -4.83
C GLU A 196 -8.02 12.57 -5.76
N ASN A 197 -6.73 12.28 -5.60
CA ASN A 197 -6.09 11.17 -6.29
C ASN A 197 -6.61 9.84 -5.74
N TYR A 198 -6.33 8.77 -6.48
CA TYR A 198 -6.53 7.41 -5.99
C TYR A 198 -5.76 7.19 -4.69
N ILE A 199 -6.38 6.49 -3.73
CA ILE A 199 -5.72 6.03 -2.51
C ILE A 199 -5.94 4.54 -2.29
N SER A 200 -4.93 3.89 -1.71
CA SER A 200 -5.01 2.58 -1.08
C SER A 200 -4.73 2.72 0.41
N ILE A 201 -5.63 2.23 1.26
CA ILE A 201 -5.42 2.22 2.71
C ILE A 201 -5.72 0.82 3.26
N SER A 202 -4.80 0.29 4.07
CA SER A 202 -4.95 -0.99 4.75
C SER A 202 -5.03 -0.81 6.26
N PHE A 203 -5.84 -1.65 6.93
CA PHE A 203 -5.98 -1.69 8.39
C PHE A 203 -5.63 -3.10 8.91
N PHE A 204 -4.87 -3.17 10.00
CA PHE A 204 -4.28 -4.40 10.55
C PHE A 204 -4.76 -4.64 11.99
N PRO A 205 -5.54 -5.70 12.29
CA PRO A 205 -6.16 -5.88 13.60
C PRO A 205 -5.30 -6.68 14.59
N TYR A 206 -4.12 -7.15 14.17
CA TYR A 206 -3.30 -8.11 14.93
C TYR A 206 -2.09 -7.46 15.61
N GLU A 207 -1.72 -7.96 16.80
CA GLU A 207 -0.47 -7.60 17.48
C GLU A 207 0.75 -8.07 16.67
N GLY A 208 1.81 -7.28 16.66
CA GLY A 208 2.95 -7.43 15.76
C GLY A 208 2.64 -7.01 14.33
N SER A 209 1.67 -6.10 14.14
CA SER A 209 1.32 -5.57 12.82
C SER A 209 2.55 -5.08 12.06
N THR A 210 2.61 -5.41 10.77
CA THR A 210 3.76 -5.11 9.93
C THR A 210 3.36 -4.95 8.47
N ASP A 211 4.10 -4.10 7.77
CA ASP A 211 4.00 -3.94 6.32
C ASP A 211 5.42 -4.00 5.74
N LEU A 212 5.67 -4.98 4.88
CA LEU A 212 6.98 -5.17 4.26
C LEU A 212 7.40 -3.98 3.40
N GLN A 213 6.46 -3.20 2.89
CA GLN A 213 6.82 -1.98 2.17
C GLN A 213 7.46 -0.94 3.08
N ALA A 214 7.07 -0.86 4.36
CA ALA A 214 7.73 0.00 5.34
C ALA A 214 9.22 -0.39 5.51
N GLU A 215 9.49 -1.68 5.68
CA GLU A 215 10.87 -2.21 5.74
C GLU A 215 11.66 -1.84 4.49
N ARG A 216 11.08 -2.04 3.31
CA ARG A 216 11.73 -1.74 2.03
C ARG A 216 12.07 -0.27 1.89
N LYS A 217 11.16 0.62 2.26
CA LYS A 217 11.38 2.06 2.18
C LYS A 217 12.49 2.51 3.13
N LEU A 218 12.51 1.98 4.36
CA LEU A 218 13.62 2.22 5.29
C LEU A 218 14.95 1.65 4.80
N TRP A 219 14.93 0.44 4.22
CA TRP A 219 16.12 -0.18 3.63
C TRP A 219 16.65 0.67 2.47
N SER A 220 15.79 1.01 1.51
CA SER A 220 16.12 1.89 0.39
C SER A 220 16.72 3.21 0.89
N PHE A 221 16.09 3.83 1.87
CA PHE A 221 16.57 5.08 2.46
C PHE A 221 17.97 4.94 3.06
N GLY A 222 18.20 3.90 3.87
CA GLY A 222 19.51 3.63 4.45
C GLY A 222 20.58 3.30 3.39
N HIS A 223 20.22 2.53 2.36
CA HIS A 223 21.12 2.24 1.25
C HIS A 223 21.49 3.51 0.47
N ASP A 224 20.50 4.34 0.13
CA ASP A 224 20.71 5.58 -0.64
C ASP A 224 21.61 6.58 0.10
N LEU A 225 21.59 6.58 1.43
CA LEU A 225 22.42 7.43 2.28
C LEU A 225 23.72 6.76 2.79
N GLY A 226 24.02 5.55 2.30
CA GLY A 226 25.25 4.82 2.64
C GLY A 226 25.32 4.36 4.10
N LEU A 227 24.18 4.06 4.72
CA LEU A 227 24.11 3.35 6.01
C LEU A 227 24.29 1.84 5.84
N THR A 228 24.05 1.32 4.63
CA THR A 228 24.29 -0.07 4.25
C THR A 228 24.69 -0.17 2.78
N GLU A 229 25.49 -1.18 2.45
CA GLU A 229 25.82 -1.56 1.06
C GLU A 229 24.92 -2.69 0.54
N GLU A 230 24.09 -3.27 1.42
CA GLU A 230 23.19 -4.36 1.06
C GLU A 230 22.01 -3.81 0.24
N SER A 231 21.80 -4.35 -0.96
CA SER A 231 20.66 -3.98 -1.79
C SER A 231 19.35 -4.50 -1.21
N VAL A 232 18.24 -3.80 -1.49
CA VAL A 232 16.93 -4.21 -1.01
C VAL A 232 16.53 -5.57 -1.62
N PRO A 233 16.28 -6.60 -0.80
CA PRO A 233 15.92 -7.96 -1.26
C PRO A 233 14.57 -7.98 -1.98
N ALA A 234 14.19 -9.10 -2.60
CA ALA A 234 12.81 -9.28 -3.09
C ALA A 234 11.82 -9.47 -1.92
N LEU A 235 10.55 -9.11 -2.10
CA LEU A 235 9.50 -9.27 -1.07
C LEU A 235 9.41 -10.72 -0.56
N SER A 236 9.46 -11.71 -1.46
CA SER A 236 9.42 -13.12 -1.08
C SER A 236 10.58 -13.52 -0.16
N GLN A 237 11.77 -12.94 -0.36
CA GLN A 237 12.93 -13.19 0.51
C GLN A 237 12.77 -12.52 1.87
N GLN A 238 12.16 -11.33 1.91
CA GLN A 238 11.83 -10.67 3.17
C GLN A 238 10.83 -11.50 3.97
N GLU A 239 9.77 -11.99 3.33
CA GLU A 239 8.79 -12.90 3.93
C GLU A 239 9.44 -14.16 4.48
N GLU A 240 10.34 -14.79 3.71
CA GLU A 240 11.03 -16.02 4.12
C GLU A 240 12.01 -15.82 5.29
N ASN A 241 12.59 -14.62 5.45
CA ASN A 241 13.61 -14.35 6.47
C ASN A 241 13.46 -12.99 7.14
N ARG A 242 12.37 -12.81 7.87
CA ARG A 242 12.06 -11.59 8.63
C ARG A 242 13.12 -11.21 9.65
N GLU A 243 13.73 -12.18 10.33
CA GLU A 243 14.76 -11.89 11.34
C GLU A 243 16.00 -11.24 10.73
N TRP A 244 16.38 -11.65 9.52
CA TRP A 244 17.47 -11.00 8.79
C TRP A 244 17.10 -9.57 8.38
N SER A 245 15.89 -9.35 7.84
CA SER A 245 15.42 -8.00 7.49
C SER A 245 15.46 -7.05 8.69
N ARG A 246 14.92 -7.49 9.84
CA ARG A 246 14.92 -6.72 11.10
C ARG A 246 16.34 -6.38 11.54
N LYS A 247 17.22 -7.39 11.62
CA LYS A 247 18.63 -7.18 12.01
C LYS A 247 19.35 -6.21 11.10
N MET A 248 19.03 -6.21 9.81
CA MET A 248 19.64 -5.29 8.86
C MET A 248 19.18 -3.85 9.14
N ILE A 249 17.87 -3.63 9.34
CA ILE A 249 17.34 -2.29 9.66
C ILE A 249 17.88 -1.81 11.02
N ASP A 250 17.88 -2.67 12.03
CA ASP A 250 18.43 -2.40 13.36
C ASP A 250 19.94 -2.08 13.35
N SER A 251 20.67 -2.52 12.31
CA SER A 251 22.10 -2.25 12.17
C SER A 251 22.40 -0.89 11.55
N MET A 252 21.40 -0.21 10.96
CA MET A 252 21.57 1.11 10.36
C MET A 252 21.69 2.17 11.46
N ASP A 253 22.80 2.91 11.45
CA ASP A 253 23.02 4.02 12.37
C ASP A 253 22.43 5.32 11.81
N PHE A 254 21.15 5.57 12.12
CA PHE A 254 20.47 6.79 11.70
C PHE A 254 21.00 8.05 12.38
N GLU A 255 21.67 7.95 13.55
CA GLU A 255 22.26 9.11 14.22
C GLU A 255 23.39 9.72 13.39
N VAL A 256 24.13 8.87 12.65
CA VAL A 256 25.17 9.33 11.72
C VAL A 256 24.60 10.20 10.60
N LEU A 257 23.32 10.07 10.25
CA LEU A 257 22.67 10.97 9.30
C LEU A 257 22.50 12.37 9.87
N VAL A 258 22.14 12.48 11.15
CA VAL A 258 21.96 13.76 11.85
C VAL A 258 23.26 14.58 11.86
N GLU A 259 24.42 13.92 11.98
CA GLU A 259 25.73 14.58 11.93
C GLU A 259 26.07 15.17 10.56
N ARG A 260 25.51 14.60 9.48
CA ARG A 260 25.77 14.98 8.08
C ARG A 260 24.70 15.92 7.52
N ALA A 261 23.52 15.92 8.13
CA ALA A 261 22.35 16.66 7.67
C ALA A 261 22.34 18.11 8.17
N GLU A 262 21.76 19.00 7.37
CA GLU A 262 21.49 20.38 7.75
C GLU A 262 20.15 20.44 8.52
N TYR A 263 20.16 20.99 9.74
CA TYR A 263 18.92 21.19 10.50
C TYR A 263 18.02 22.23 9.81
N ALA A 264 16.74 21.92 9.66
CA ALA A 264 15.75 22.79 9.02
C ALA A 264 14.47 22.90 9.87
N GLU A 265 14.33 24.02 10.60
CA GLU A 265 13.19 24.25 11.51
C GLU A 265 11.82 24.23 10.80
N ASP A 266 11.76 24.69 9.55
CA ASP A 266 10.53 24.78 8.77
C ASP A 266 10.20 23.49 7.99
N LEU A 267 11.02 22.43 8.10
CA LEU A 267 10.84 21.20 7.33
C LEU A 267 9.58 20.44 7.76
N THR A 268 8.59 20.32 6.87
CA THR A 268 7.30 19.65 7.14
C THR A 268 7.05 18.47 6.22
N PHE A 269 6.32 17.47 6.71
CA PHE A 269 5.73 16.45 5.86
C PHE A 269 4.45 17.04 5.21
N PRO A 270 4.14 16.70 3.94
CA PRO A 270 2.95 17.23 3.29
C PRO A 270 1.66 16.79 3.98
N ASP A 271 0.67 17.69 4.02
CA ASP A 271 -0.68 17.37 4.44
C ASP A 271 -1.35 16.43 3.42
N LEU A 272 -1.84 15.26 3.86
CA LEU A 272 -2.33 14.22 2.96
C LEU A 272 -3.54 14.65 2.12
N PRO A 273 -4.62 15.23 2.68
CA PRO A 273 -5.74 15.73 1.87
C PRO A 273 -5.31 16.73 0.80
N THR A 274 -4.47 17.71 1.16
CA THR A 274 -3.99 18.73 0.23
C THR A 274 -3.16 18.10 -0.89
N LEU A 275 -2.21 17.22 -0.54
CA LEU A 275 -1.36 16.52 -1.49
C LEU A 275 -2.18 15.69 -2.48
N LEU A 276 -3.16 14.92 -1.99
CA LEU A 276 -4.02 14.10 -2.85
C LEU A 276 -4.82 14.95 -3.83
N SER A 277 -5.27 16.14 -3.43
CA SER A 277 -5.94 17.07 -4.33
C SER A 277 -5.00 17.69 -5.37
N GLU A 278 -3.74 17.93 -5.03
CA GLU A 278 -2.73 18.41 -5.97
C GLU A 278 -2.40 17.33 -7.01
N MET A 279 -2.14 16.10 -6.56
CA MET A 279 -1.92 14.93 -7.43
C MET A 279 -3.09 14.72 -8.41
N ALA A 280 -4.34 14.93 -7.95
CA ALA A 280 -5.52 14.83 -8.82
C ALA A 280 -5.53 15.87 -9.94
N LYS A 281 -5.19 17.13 -9.62
CA LYS A 281 -5.13 18.23 -10.61
C LYS A 281 -4.04 17.99 -11.64
N GLU A 282 -2.88 17.50 -11.20
CA GLU A 282 -1.80 17.12 -12.11
C GLU A 282 -2.22 16.01 -13.06
N ARG A 283 -2.97 15.03 -12.55
CA ARG A 283 -3.54 13.95 -13.37
C ARG A 283 -4.51 14.46 -14.41
N GLU A 284 -5.42 15.35 -14.02
CA GLU A 284 -6.36 15.98 -14.94
C GLU A 284 -5.67 16.81 -16.02
N ALA A 285 -4.56 17.48 -15.69
CA ALA A 285 -3.79 18.26 -16.66
C ALA A 285 -2.97 17.40 -17.65
N ALA A 286 -2.72 16.13 -17.32
CA ALA A 286 -1.93 15.21 -18.15
C ALA A 286 -2.76 14.51 -19.25
N PHE A 287 -4.09 14.58 -19.19
CA PHE A 287 -5.03 13.92 -20.12
C PHE A 287 -5.92 14.92 -20.86
#